data_AF-A0A3C0NAU9-F1
#
_entry.id   AF-A0A3C0NAU9-F1
#
_cell.length_a   1.000
_cell.length_b   1.000
_cell.length_c   1.000
_cell.angle_alpha   90.00
_cell.angle_beta   90.00
_cell.angle_gamma   90.00
#
_symmetry.space_group_name_H-M   'P 1'
#
loop_
_entity.id
_entity.type
_entity.pdbx_description
1 polymer ?
#
loop_
_entity_poly.entity_id
_entity_poly.type
_entity_poly.pdbx_seq_one_letter_code
_entity_poly.pdbx_strand_id
1 'polypeptide(L)' 'MPRGGARENSGRKPKWNLGETKAIRVPVAIADTLLEIARRIDEGEKPESIIIPKSDENTSPVSADE' A
#
# COMPACT_ATOMS: atom_id res chain seq x y z
N MET A 1 3.42 -4.06 -48.05
CA MET A 1 2.61 -3.26 -47.11
C MET A 1 3.02 -3.63 -45.69
N PRO A 2 3.50 -2.71 -44.83
CA PRO A 2 3.66 -3.06 -43.42
C PRO A 2 2.32 -2.89 -42.68
N ARG A 3 1.86 -3.95 -42.00
CA ARG A 3 0.77 -3.89 -41.02
C ARG A 3 1.33 -3.35 -39.72
N GLY A 4 0.75 -2.26 -39.20
CA GLY A 4 1.12 -1.70 -37.91
C GLY A 4 0.91 -2.73 -36.80
N GLY A 5 1.98 -3.36 -36.34
CA GLY A 5 1.98 -4.20 -35.14
C GLY A 5 1.88 -3.35 -33.89
N ALA A 6 1.03 -3.76 -32.96
CA ALA A 6 0.94 -3.17 -31.63
C ALA A 6 2.35 -3.04 -31.02
N ARG A 7 2.69 -1.84 -30.56
CA ARG A 7 3.98 -1.56 -29.92
C ARG A 7 3.92 -2.03 -28.47
N GLU A 8 5.07 -2.36 -27.88
CA GLU A 8 5.27 -2.63 -26.44
C GLU A 8 5.06 -1.35 -25.58
N ASN A 9 3.90 -0.71 -25.70
CA ASN A 9 3.37 0.31 -24.81
C ASN A 9 1.86 0.52 -25.06
N SER A 10 1.19 -0.50 -25.63
CA SER A 10 -0.23 -0.48 -25.99
C SER A 10 -1.17 -0.83 -24.82
N GLY A 11 -0.62 -1.07 -23.63
CA GLY A 11 -1.40 -1.17 -22.39
C GLY A 11 -1.61 0.22 -21.77
N ARG A 12 -2.85 0.53 -21.35
CA ARG A 12 -3.12 1.65 -20.44
C ARG A 12 -2.26 1.45 -19.18
N LYS A 13 -1.28 2.33 -18.95
CA LYS A 13 -0.51 2.32 -17.71
C LYS A 13 -1.48 2.55 -16.56
N PRO A 14 -1.51 1.71 -15.51
CA PRO A 14 -2.18 2.07 -14.27
C PRO A 14 -1.51 3.35 -13.77
N LYS A 15 -2.27 4.43 -13.75
CA LYS A 15 -1.79 5.76 -13.37
C LYS A 15 -2.02 5.90 -11.87
N TRP A 16 -1.00 5.59 -11.09
CA TRP A 16 -0.94 5.98 -9.69
C TRP A 16 -0.99 7.52 -9.64
N ASN A 17 -1.81 8.09 -8.75
CA ASN A 17 -1.91 9.52 -8.54
C ASN A 17 -0.59 10.12 -8.04
N LEU A 18 0.15 9.37 -7.22
CA LEU A 18 1.49 9.73 -6.74
C LEU A 18 2.58 9.52 -7.79
N GLY A 19 2.23 9.00 -8.98
CA GLY A 19 3.10 8.93 -10.14
C GLY A 19 4.07 7.76 -10.13
N GLU A 20 5.26 7.96 -9.56
CA GLU A 20 6.35 6.98 -9.63
C GLU A 20 6.12 5.81 -8.68
N THR A 21 6.33 4.58 -9.16
CA THR A 21 6.22 3.36 -8.36
C THR A 21 7.48 2.54 -8.42
N LYS A 22 7.75 1.81 -7.33
CA LYS A 22 8.90 0.93 -7.20
C LYS A 22 8.42 -0.51 -6.98
N ALA A 23 8.92 -1.44 -7.79
CA ALA A 23 8.66 -2.85 -7.59
C ALA A 23 9.41 -3.37 -6.34
N ILE A 24 8.70 -4.09 -5.48
CA ILE A 24 9.23 -4.75 -4.28
C ILE A 24 8.89 -6.24 -4.31
N ARG A 25 9.72 -7.07 -3.69
CA ARG A 25 9.43 -8.50 -3.50
C ARG A 25 8.84 -8.70 -2.11
N VAL A 26 7.68 -9.33 -2.05
CA VAL A 26 6.94 -9.57 -0.81
C VAL A 26 6.38 -10.99 -0.81
N PRO A 27 6.16 -11.61 0.36
CA PRO A 27 5.43 -12.87 0.46
C PRO A 27 4.04 -12.76 -0.17
N VAL A 28 3.61 -13.82 -0.88
CA VAL A 28 2.29 -13.85 -1.54
C VAL A 28 1.16 -13.65 -0.54
N ALA A 29 1.32 -14.15 0.69
CA ALA A 29 0.32 -14.04 1.75
C ALA A 29 -0.04 -12.59 2.15
N ILE A 30 0.81 -11.60 1.87
CA ILE A 30 0.58 -10.19 2.23
C ILE A 30 0.44 -9.27 1.01
N ALA A 31 0.52 -9.83 -0.20
CA ALA A 31 0.57 -9.05 -1.44
C ALA A 31 -0.70 -8.21 -1.64
N ASP A 32 -1.87 -8.82 -1.43
CA ASP A 32 -3.16 -8.14 -1.61
C ASP A 32 -3.36 -7.02 -0.58
N THR A 33 -2.99 -7.27 0.69
CA THR A 33 -3.06 -6.27 1.75
C THR A 33 -2.16 -5.07 1.47
N LEU A 34 -0.92 -5.30 1.02
CA LEU A 34 -0.01 -4.22 0.66
C LEU A 34 -0.50 -3.42 -0.54
N LEU A 35 -1.14 -4.09 -1.51
CA LEU A 35 -1.72 -3.43 -2.68
C LEU A 35 -2.91 -2.55 -2.30
N GLU A 36 -3.75 -3.00 -1.37
CA GLU A 36 -4.87 -2.21 -0.82
C GLU A 36 -4.37 -0.99 -0.06
N ILE A 37 -3.37 -1.16 0.81
CA ILE A 37 -2.72 -0.05 1.53
C ILE A 37 -2.13 0.96 0.55
N ALA A 38 -1.41 0.49 -0.48
CA ALA A 38 -0.82 1.36 -1.48
C ALA A 38 -1.89 2.18 -2.23
N ARG A 39 -3.04 1.57 -2.57
CA ARG A 39 -4.15 2.29 -3.21
C ARG A 39 -4.74 3.37 -2.32
N ARG A 40 -4.95 3.09 -1.04
CA ARG A 40 -5.48 4.06 -0.07
C ARG A 40 -4.56 5.28 0.05
N ILE A 41 -3.25 5.03 0.11
CA ILE A 41 -2.25 6.11 0.11
C ILE A 41 -2.30 6.91 -1.20
N ASP A 42 -2.46 6.22 -2.34
CA ASP A 42 -2.59 6.87 -3.65
C ASP A 42 -3.86 7.71 -3.80
N GLU A 43 -4.93 7.40 -3.07
CA GLU A 43 -6.18 8.18 -3.00
C GLU A 43 -6.10 9.39 -2.06
N GLY A 44 -4.98 9.55 -1.33
CA GLY A 44 -4.74 10.70 -0.45
C GLY A 44 -4.81 10.38 1.05
N GLU A 45 -4.89 9.10 1.43
CA GLU A 45 -4.80 8.71 2.83
C GLU A 45 -3.37 8.83 3.36
N LYS A 46 -3.22 9.33 4.59
CA LYS A 46 -1.90 9.49 5.21
C LYS A 46 -1.35 8.12 5.62
N PRO A 47 -0.07 7.83 5.36
CA PRO A 47 0.53 6.54 5.73
C PRO A 47 0.54 6.31 7.26
N GLU A 48 0.54 7.38 8.05
CA GLU A 48 0.53 7.37 9.51
C GLU A 48 -0.74 6.74 10.09
N SER A 49 -1.89 6.82 9.42
CA SER A 49 -3.12 6.18 9.91
C SER A 49 -3.18 4.68 9.62
N ILE A 50 -2.29 4.17 8.76
CA ILE A 50 -2.33 2.79 8.25
C ILE A 50 -1.25 1.92 8.92
N ILE A 51 -0.08 2.50 9.22
CA ILE A 51 1.10 1.75 9.71
C ILE A 51 1.14 1.65 11.23
N ILE A 52 0.48 2.56 11.96
CA ILE A 52 0.44 2.49 13.43
C ILE A 52 -0.56 1.39 13.79
N PRO A 53 -0.14 0.19 14.24
CA PRO A 53 -1.07 -0.68 14.94
C PRO A 53 -1.59 0.16 16.10
N LYS A 54 -2.92 0.21 16.28
CA LYS A 54 -3.48 0.61 17.57
C LYS A 54 -2.66 -0.14 18.61
N SER A 55 -1.80 0.59 19.30
CA SER A 55 -1.23 0.13 20.55
C SER A 55 -2.45 -0.17 21.37
N ASP A 56 -2.78 -1.47 21.50
CA ASP A 56 -3.75 -1.90 22.48
C ASP A 56 -3.28 -1.26 23.78
N GLU A 57 -4.09 -0.32 24.23
CA GLU A 57 -3.93 0.35 25.51
C GLU A 57 -4.16 -0.72 26.57
N ASN A 58 -3.13 -1.50 26.86
CA ASN A 58 -3.13 -2.35 28.04
C ASN A 58 -2.82 -1.43 29.23
N THR A 59 -3.77 -0.55 29.54
CA THR A 59 -3.83 0.12 30.83
C THR A 59 -4.24 -0.96 31.83
N SER A 60 -3.25 -1.57 32.45
CA SER A 60 -3.44 -2.23 33.75
C SER A 60 -3.03 -1.21 34.81
N PRO A 61 -3.97 -0.53 35.49
CA PRO A 61 -3.65 0.10 36.75
C PRO A 61 -3.56 -1.05 37.77
N VAL A 62 -2.36 -1.60 37.99
CA VAL A 62 -2.12 -2.35 39.22
C VAL A 62 -1.50 -1.35 40.19
N SER A 63 -2.39 -0.87 41.05
CA SER A 63 -2.17 0.07 42.14
C SER A 63 -0.90 -0.23 42.92
N ALA A 64 -0.15 0.83 43.20
CA ALA A 64 0.72 0.88 44.35
C ALA A 64 -0.16 1.04 45.58
N ASP A 65 -0.11 0.07 46.51
CA ASP A 65 -0.50 0.27 47.91
C ASP A 65 0.33 -0.68 48.78
N GLU A 66 1.16 -0.03 49.61
CA GLU A 66 1.73 -0.34 50.93
C GLU A 66 2.32 -1.72 51.26
#